data_AF-A0A318DH05-F1
#
_entry.id   AF-A0A318DH05-F1
#
_cell.length_a   1.000
_cell.length_b   1.000
_cell.length_c   1.000
_cell.angle_alpha   90.00
_cell.angle_beta   90.00
_cell.angle_gamma   90.00
#
_symmetry.space_group_name_H-M   'P 1'
#
loop_
_entity.id
_entity.type
_entity.pdbx_description
1 polymer ?
#
loop_
_entity_poly.entity_id
_entity_poly.type
_entity_poly.pdbx_seq_one_letter_code
_entity_poly.pdbx_strand_id
1 'polypeptide(L)' 'MELSVDFQPVYQHHDLLIELGRVEMAMDHLEERSESERQALRPRLLSRLDRLRDELARLEV' A
#
# COMPACT_ATOMS: atom_id res chain seq x y z
N MET A 1 -20.73 19.91 -23.13
CA MET A 1 -20.89 19.61 -21.69
C MET A 1 -19.76 18.67 -21.32
N GLU A 2 -18.62 19.22 -20.91
CA GLU A 2 -17.52 18.41 -20.39
C GLU A 2 -17.92 17.97 -18.98
N LEU A 3 -18.10 16.67 -18.80
CA LEU A 3 -18.25 16.03 -17.51
C LEU A 3 -16.89 16.16 -16.79
N SER A 4 -16.64 17.31 -16.16
CA SER A 4 -15.60 17.45 -15.14
C SER A 4 -16.05 16.69 -13.89
N VAL A 5 -16.05 15.37 -13.98
CA VAL A 5 -16.21 14.53 -12.80
C VAL A 5 -14.83 14.52 -12.16
N ASP A 6 -14.70 15.18 -11.01
CA ASP A 6 -13.49 15.18 -10.20
C ASP A 6 -13.26 13.75 -9.64
N PHE A 7 -12.70 12.89 -10.48
CA PHE A 7 -12.35 11.50 -10.15
C PHE A 7 -11.05 11.39 -9.35
N GLN A 8 -10.33 12.49 -9.10
CA GLN A 8 -9.05 12.49 -8.39
C GLN A 8 -9.08 11.72 -7.04
N PRO A 9 -10.11 11.88 -6.18
CA PRO A 9 -10.17 11.14 -4.92
C PRO A 9 -10.34 9.62 -5.12
N VAL A 10 -11.12 9.23 -6.12
CA VAL A 10 -11.39 7.81 -6.44
C VAL A 10 -10.13 7.13 -6.98
N TYR A 11 -9.38 7.81 -7.86
CA TYR A 11 -8.10 7.30 -8.35
C TYR A 11 -7.06 7.19 -7.23
N GLN A 12 -6.99 8.16 -6.32
CA GLN A 12 -6.10 8.12 -5.16
C GLN A 12 -6.42 6.93 -4.24
N HIS A 13 -7.69 6.71 -3.92
CA HIS A 13 -8.11 5.56 -3.12
C HIS A 13 -7.75 4.22 -3.80
N HIS A 14 -8.02 4.10 -5.10
CA HIS A 14 -7.70 2.89 -5.87
C HIS A 14 -6.18 2.64 -5.95
N ASP A 15 -5.38 3.67 -6.15
CA ASP A 15 -3.91 3.55 -6.20
C ASP A 15 -3.35 3.10 -4.85
N LEU A 16 -3.89 3.61 -3.74
CA LEU A 16 -3.50 3.16 -2.39
C LEU A 16 -3.86 1.69 -2.15
N LEU A 17 -5.02 1.23 -2.61
CA LEU A 17 -5.41 -0.18 -2.53
C LEU A 17 -4.46 -1.08 -3.34
N ILE A 18 -4.05 -0.65 -4.54
CA ILE A 18 -3.06 -1.38 -5.34
C ILE A 18 -1.73 -1.48 -4.59
N GLU A 19 -1.25 -0.36 -4.05
CA GLU A 19 0.02 -0.34 -3.31
C GLU A 19 -0.04 -1.19 -2.04
N LEU A 20 -1.19 -1.23 -1.36
CA LEU A 20 -1.40 -2.10 -0.21
C LEU A 20 -1.24 -3.58 -0.61
N GLY A 21 -1.92 -4.01 -1.67
CA GLY A 21 -1.82 -5.39 -2.18
C GLY A 21 -0.40 -5.74 -2.64
N ARG A 22 0.36 -4.79 -3.21
CA ARG A 22 1.78 -5.01 -3.55
C ARG A 22 2.65 -5.26 -2.33
N VAL A 23 2.40 -4.53 -1.24
CA VAL A 23 3.16 -4.71 0.00
C VAL A 23 2.80 -6.04 0.67
N GLU A 24 1.53 -6.44 0.63
CA GLU A 24 1.08 -7.75 1.10
C GLU A 24 1.75 -8.89 0.30
N MET A 25 1.73 -8.83 -1.03
CA MET A 25 2.45 -9.80 -1.88
C MET A 25 3.96 -9.82 -1.59
N ALA A 26 4.58 -8.65 -1.38
CA ALA A 26 6.00 -8.58 -1.04
C ALA A 26 6.32 -9.18 0.34
N MET A 27 5.39 -9.10 1.28
CA MET A 27 5.50 -9.74 2.60
C MET A 27 5.38 -11.26 2.49
N ASP A 28 4.45 -11.76 1.68
CA ASP A 28 4.31 -13.20 1.41
C ASP A 28 5.59 -13.76 0.77
N HIS A 29 6.14 -13.07 -0.24
CA HIS A 29 7.42 -13.44 -0.85
C HIS A 29 8.63 -13.31 0.08
N LEU A 30 8.52 -12.55 1.18
CA LEU A 30 9.60 -12.41 2.15
C LEU A 30 9.77 -13.67 3.00
N GLU A 31 8.72 -14.47 3.17
CA GLU A 31 8.78 -15.73 3.92
C GLU A 31 9.71 -16.74 3.25
N GLU A 32 9.83 -16.69 1.93
CA GLU A 32 10.72 -17.54 1.11
C GLU A 32 12.18 -17.07 1.13
N ARG A 33 12.48 -15.91 1.73
CA ARG A 33 13.83 -15.31 1.76
C ARG A 33 14.63 -15.75 2.98
N SER A 34 15.95 -15.55 2.89
CA SER A 34 16.85 -15.84 4.00
C SER A 34 16.50 -15.03 5.24
N GLU A 35 16.81 -15.56 6.42
CA GLU A 35 16.50 -14.92 7.71
C GLU A 35 17.10 -13.50 7.82
N SER A 36 18.31 -13.30 7.32
CA SER A 36 18.99 -12.00 7.32
C SER A 36 18.28 -10.97 6.43
N GLU A 37 17.87 -11.37 5.23
CA GLU A 37 17.10 -10.51 4.32
C GLU A 37 15.72 -10.20 4.91
N ARG A 38 15.06 -11.19 5.52
CA ARG A 38 13.77 -11.02 6.19
C ARG A 38 13.86 -10.05 7.36
N GLN A 39 14.88 -10.15 8.21
CA GLN A 39 15.10 -9.20 9.30
C GLN A 39 15.35 -7.77 8.80
N ALA A 40 16.03 -7.62 7.67
CA ALA A 40 16.31 -6.30 7.10
C ALA A 40 15.09 -5.66 6.40
N LEU A 41 14.29 -6.46 5.69
CA LEU A 41 13.20 -5.96 4.83
C LEU A 41 11.84 -5.90 5.54
N ARG A 42 11.56 -6.81 6.49
CA ARG A 42 10.29 -6.89 7.20
C ARG A 42 9.89 -5.59 7.91
N PRO A 43 10.79 -4.90 8.64
CA PRO A 43 10.44 -3.63 9.30
C PRO A 43 10.05 -2.54 8.29
N ARG A 44 10.70 -2.53 7.12
CA ARG A 44 10.44 -1.54 6.07
C ARG A 44 9.10 -1.76 5.40
N LEU A 45 8.75 -3.01 5.13
CA LEU A 45 7.46 -3.39 4.56
C LEU A 45 6.31 -3.11 5.53
N LEU A 46 6.47 -3.47 6.82
CA LEU A 46 5.50 -3.13 7.87
C LEU A 46 5.29 -1.61 7.97
N SER A 47 6.38 -0.84 8.03
CA SER A 47 6.30 0.63 8.07
C SER A 47 5.64 1.25 6.83
N ARG A 48 5.72 0.57 5.67
CA ARG A 48 5.04 1.03 4.45
C ARG A 48 3.55 0.69 4.50
N LEU A 49 3.22 -0.50 4.98
CA LEU A 49 1.86 -0.98 5.13
C LEU A 49 1.06 -0.13 6.14
N ASP A 50 1.66 0.22 7.28
CA ASP A 50 1.03 1.13 8.26
C ASP A 50 0.75 2.50 7.65
N ARG A 51 1.71 3.08 6.91
CA ARG A 51 1.51 4.36 6.22
C ARG A 51 0.42 4.32 5.17
N LEU A 52 0.35 3.25 4.38
CA LEU A 52 -0.71 3.08 3.36
C LEU A 52 -2.09 2.96 4.01
N ARG A 53 -2.21 2.24 5.13
CA ARG A 53 -3.46 2.16 5.91
C ARG A 53 -3.86 3.51 6.48
N ASP A 54 -2.91 4.26 7.03
CA ASP A 54 -3.14 5.60 7.56
C ASP A 54 -3.58 6.57 6.45
N GLU A 55 -3.00 6.49 5.25
CA GLU A 55 -3.40 7.28 4.08
C GLU A 55 -4.79 6.92 3.59
N LEU A 56 -5.10 5.62 3.51
CA LEU A 56 -6.42 5.13 3.11
C LEU A 56 -7.50 5.59 4.09
N ALA A 57 -7.26 5.45 5.39
CA ALA A 57 -8.16 5.89 6.45
C ALA A 57 -8.40 7.40 6.45
N ARG A 58 -7.47 8.20 5.91
CA ARG A 58 -7.66 9.66 5.73
C ARG A 58 -8.51 10.01 4.51
N LEU A 59 -8.61 9.13 3.51
CA LEU A 59 -9.40 9.34 2.30
C LEU A 59 -10.84 8.80 2.41
N GLU A 60 -11.09 7.87 3.33
CA GLU A 60 -12.43 7.34 3.61
C GLU A 60 -13.33 8.31 4.43
N VAL A 61 -12.85 9.52 4.73
CA VAL A 61 -13.52 10.56 5.54
C VAL A 61 -14.15 11.65 4.69
#